data_AF-A0A0N7ZBG4-F1
#
_entry.id   AF-A0A0N7ZBG4-F1
#
_cell.length_a   1.000
_cell.length_b   1.000
_cell.length_c   1.000
_cell.angle_alpha   90.00
_cell.angle_beta   90.00
_cell.angle_gamma   90.00
#
_symmetry.space_group_name_H-M   'P 1'
#
loop_
_entity.id
_entity.type
_entity.pdbx_description
1 polymer ?
#
loop_
_entity_poly.entity_id
_entity_poly.type
_entity_poly.pdbx_seq_one_letter_code
_entity_poly.pdbx_strand_id
1 'polypeptide(L)'
;MTRHFVVIGPAQRKCGVVAANYREFLKKCRKKFNLKKHEAIIVTLDDRTEVDKEYFRVLVNGTELFISKAKDFETVDYIHQLASFLHACLDRQPQLHNKVMSYLQEPVSSKHAATLLEVIAKNTYDSIAQTSKDNDPEWFKGLDTRFKTKEAVMRNSAETRMRSYLQHTEGELLAKNLPPDSPQKNAILFFKEKLHKSKYNASYFDRSAVLETERLCDSQGTFECEGPYNQPKCPGIHYINPYASREARIVFSTWNFDHVIEKSRSIIPELKAALSGQRASSVNLPYFYDLLFLHKNPSRAALKTNGNLKLVHIACHVKKPHECKCKSEKIFLDQHNEKDGPSPQQDTKPKQQRVKRPQPNSCTSQEGSKKLHRSIDCWVQNDYR
;
A
#
# COMPACT_ATOMS: atom_id res chain seq x y z
N MET A 1 47.75 -1.67 -4.01
CA MET A 1 48.22 -0.32 -3.64
C MET A 1 47.45 0.16 -2.40
N THR A 2 48.14 0.78 -1.44
CA THR A 2 47.51 1.43 -0.27
C THR A 2 46.84 2.74 -0.67
N ARG A 3 45.63 2.98 -0.19
CA ARG A 3 44.86 4.20 -0.44
C ARG A 3 44.57 4.93 0.86
N HIS A 4 44.54 6.26 0.81
CA HIS A 4 44.15 7.15 1.88
C HIS A 4 42.66 7.49 1.75
N PHE A 5 41.95 7.47 2.87
CA PHE A 5 40.53 7.82 2.97
C PHE A 5 40.34 8.82 4.11
N VAL A 6 39.43 9.77 3.92
CA VAL A 6 38.97 10.66 5.00
C VAL A 6 37.74 10.00 5.61
N VAL A 7 37.82 9.58 6.87
CA VAL A 7 36.76 8.85 7.53
C VAL A 7 36.06 9.71 8.57
N ILE A 8 34.75 9.83 8.43
CA ILE A 8 33.87 10.57 9.33
C ILE A 8 33.11 9.53 10.16
N GLY A 9 33.39 9.50 11.46
CA GLY A 9 32.75 8.54 12.36
C GLY A 9 31.74 9.17 13.31
N PRO A 10 31.31 8.43 14.35
CA PRO A 10 30.36 8.91 15.34
C PRO A 10 30.76 10.27 15.93
N ALA A 11 29.78 11.14 16.20
CA ALA A 11 29.97 12.52 16.67
C ALA A 11 30.75 13.44 15.69
N GLN A 12 30.64 13.20 14.37
CA GLN A 12 31.23 14.02 13.29
C GLN A 12 32.76 14.14 13.35
N ARG A 13 33.43 13.19 14.03
CA ARG A 13 34.89 13.22 14.14
C ARG A 13 35.53 12.73 12.85
N LYS A 14 36.31 13.58 12.20
CA LYS A 14 37.06 13.25 10.97
C LYS A 14 38.45 12.68 11.29
N CYS A 15 38.90 11.67 10.56
CA CYS A 15 40.27 11.17 10.64
C CYS A 15 40.75 10.55 9.31
N GLY A 16 42.04 10.67 9.02
CA GLY A 16 42.67 9.97 7.90
C GLY A 16 42.88 8.49 8.20
N VAL A 17 42.52 7.62 7.26
CA VAL A 17 42.76 6.17 7.31
C VAL A 17 43.43 5.73 6.01
N VAL A 18 44.66 5.21 6.13
CA VAL A 18 45.34 4.55 5.01
C VAL A 18 45.11 3.05 5.11
N ALA A 19 44.63 2.40 4.05
CA ALA A 19 44.40 0.96 4.03
C ALA A 19 44.61 0.36 2.63
N ALA A 20 45.11 -0.88 2.57
CA ALA A 20 45.26 -1.62 1.31
C ALA A 20 43.97 -2.37 0.91
N ASN A 21 43.13 -2.73 1.88
CA ASN A 21 41.90 -3.49 1.65
C ASN A 21 40.83 -3.19 2.71
N TYR A 22 39.59 -3.60 2.42
CA TYR A 22 38.42 -3.32 3.25
C TYR A 22 38.55 -3.88 4.68
N ARG A 23 39.14 -5.08 4.85
CA ARG A 23 39.36 -5.69 6.17
C ARG A 23 40.31 -4.86 7.03
N GLU A 24 41.41 -4.39 6.44
CA GLU A 24 42.36 -3.51 7.11
C GLU A 24 41.76 -2.15 7.45
N PHE A 25 40.98 -1.57 6.52
CA PHE A 25 40.22 -0.34 6.73
C PHE A 25 39.32 -0.43 7.97
N LEU A 26 38.45 -1.46 8.03
CA LEU A 26 37.56 -1.67 9.18
C LEU A 26 38.32 -1.85 10.49
N LYS A 27 39.44 -2.58 10.49
CA LYS A 27 40.29 -2.75 11.69
C LYS A 27 40.84 -1.41 12.18
N LYS A 28 41.31 -0.56 11.27
CA LYS A 28 41.84 0.78 11.58
C LYS A 28 40.74 1.72 12.06
N CYS A 29 39.57 1.70 11.42
CA CYS A 29 38.40 2.46 11.85
C CYS A 29 37.94 2.06 13.25
N ARG A 30 37.82 0.76 13.56
CA ARG A 30 37.48 0.29 14.91
C ARG A 30 38.42 0.82 15.99
N LYS A 31 39.73 0.77 15.73
CA LYS A 31 40.75 1.29 16.66
C LYS A 31 40.65 2.80 16.83
N LYS A 32 40.51 3.56 15.73
CA LYS A 32 40.43 5.02 15.79
C LYS A 32 39.17 5.47 16.51
N PHE A 33 38.02 4.84 16.23
CA PHE A 33 36.70 5.24 16.74
C PHE A 33 36.25 4.50 18.00
N ASN A 34 37.14 3.74 18.66
CA ASN A 34 36.85 3.00 19.89
C ASN A 34 35.59 2.10 19.78
N LEU A 35 35.37 1.48 18.62
CA LEU A 35 34.21 0.63 18.35
C LEU A 35 34.48 -0.80 18.85
N LYS A 36 33.49 -1.41 19.51
CA LYS A 36 33.62 -2.77 20.08
C LYS A 36 33.76 -3.81 18.97
N LYS A 37 34.50 -4.90 19.22
CA LYS A 37 34.81 -5.94 18.21
C LYS A 37 33.56 -6.59 17.58
N HIS A 38 32.46 -6.68 18.33
CA HIS A 38 31.22 -7.32 17.92
C HIS A 38 30.19 -6.35 17.32
N GLU A 39 30.45 -5.03 17.34
CA GLU A 39 29.53 -4.07 16.73
C GLU A 39 29.58 -4.19 15.21
N ALA A 40 28.42 -4.37 14.57
CA ALA A 40 28.29 -4.25 13.12
C ALA A 40 28.46 -2.78 12.71
N ILE A 41 29.34 -2.54 11.73
CA ILE A 41 29.70 -1.22 11.23
C ILE A 41 29.27 -1.15 9.78
N ILE A 42 28.57 -0.08 9.43
CA ILE A 42 28.21 0.24 8.05
C ILE A 42 29.16 1.34 7.58
N VAL A 43 29.62 1.21 6.34
CA VAL A 43 30.48 2.19 5.68
C VAL A 43 29.72 2.74 4.49
N THR A 44 29.61 4.06 4.35
CA THR A 44 28.91 4.68 3.22
C THR A 44 29.70 5.81 2.58
N LEU A 45 29.35 6.17 1.35
CA LEU A 45 29.68 7.46 0.75
C LEU A 45 28.81 8.59 1.33
N ASP A 46 29.03 9.82 0.85
CA ASP A 46 28.24 11.01 1.19
C ASP A 46 26.79 10.91 0.72
N ASP A 47 26.56 10.29 -0.43
CA ASP A 47 25.24 9.95 -0.98
C ASP A 47 24.57 8.74 -0.29
N ARG A 48 25.24 8.18 0.74
CA ARG A 48 24.82 7.04 1.56
C ARG A 48 24.80 5.69 0.85
N THR A 49 25.42 5.59 -0.32
CA THR A 49 25.71 4.29 -0.95
C THR A 49 26.57 3.44 -0.03
N GLU A 50 26.10 2.24 0.33
CA GLU A 50 26.86 1.30 1.15
C GLU A 50 28.12 0.83 0.40
N VAL A 51 29.25 0.92 1.06
CA VAL A 51 30.55 0.51 0.56
C VAL A 51 30.85 -0.88 1.11
N ASP A 52 30.56 -1.90 0.32
CA ASP A 52 30.97 -3.27 0.59
C ASP A 52 32.44 -3.52 0.16
N LYS A 53 32.89 -4.77 0.30
CA LYS A 53 34.28 -5.16 -0.02
C LYS A 53 34.60 -5.01 -1.51
N GLU A 54 33.61 -5.19 -2.38
CA GLU A 54 33.73 -5.14 -3.83
C GLU A 54 33.79 -3.67 -4.28
N TYR A 55 32.86 -2.85 -3.79
CA TYR A 55 32.80 -1.41 -4.04
C TYR A 55 34.03 -0.68 -3.49
N PHE A 56 34.54 -1.10 -2.33
CA PHE A 56 35.78 -0.55 -1.76
C PHE A 56 36.97 -0.67 -2.71
N ARG A 57 36.99 -1.65 -3.64
CA ARG A 57 38.11 -1.81 -4.59
C ARG A 57 38.15 -0.72 -5.64
N VAL A 58 37.01 -0.15 -6.02
CA VAL A 58 36.92 0.86 -7.07
C VAL A 58 37.04 2.30 -6.55
N LEU A 59 37.03 2.50 -5.23
CA LEU A 59 37.19 3.82 -4.63
C LEU A 59 38.54 4.47 -4.93
N VAL A 60 38.50 5.75 -5.23
CA VAL A 60 39.70 6.56 -5.50
C VAL A 60 40.40 6.99 -4.22
N ASN A 61 41.64 7.44 -4.36
CA ASN A 61 42.39 7.98 -3.23
C ASN A 61 41.77 9.31 -2.77
N GLY A 62 41.64 9.50 -1.45
CA GLY A 62 41.07 10.71 -0.86
C GLY A 62 39.56 10.71 -0.70
N THR A 63 38.85 9.65 -1.11
CA THR A 63 37.38 9.56 -0.92
C THR A 63 36.99 9.73 0.55
N GLU A 64 35.97 10.56 0.80
CA GLU A 64 35.34 10.69 2.11
C GLU A 64 34.40 9.49 2.35
N LEU A 65 34.52 8.85 3.51
CA LEU A 65 33.73 7.69 3.90
C LEU A 65 33.13 7.93 5.29
N PHE A 66 31.87 7.57 5.44
CA PHE A 66 31.13 7.67 6.69
C PHE A 66 31.05 6.31 7.34
N ILE A 67 31.25 6.24 8.66
CA ILE A 67 31.07 5.01 9.43
C ILE A 67 30.02 5.20 10.52
N SER A 68 29.09 4.26 10.60
CA SER A 68 28.02 4.24 11.60
C SER A 68 27.86 2.83 12.18
N LYS A 69 27.25 2.73 13.36
CA LYS A 69 26.82 1.43 13.88
C LYS A 69 25.56 1.02 13.13
N ALA A 70 25.42 -0.26 12.81
CA ALA A 70 24.24 -0.75 12.07
C ALA A 70 22.91 -0.39 12.74
N LYS A 71 22.86 -0.33 14.08
CA LYS A 71 21.67 0.09 14.85
C LYS A 71 21.35 1.58 14.72
N ASP A 72 22.38 2.41 14.53
CA ASP A 72 22.24 3.88 14.41
C ASP A 72 21.89 4.27 12.96
N PHE A 73 22.25 3.44 11.98
CA PHE A 73 21.91 3.66 10.57
C PHE A 73 20.39 3.63 10.31
N GLU A 74 19.65 2.79 11.05
CA GLU A 74 18.19 2.66 10.89
C GLU A 74 17.39 3.71 11.68
N THR A 75 17.94 4.32 12.74
CA THR A 75 17.21 5.23 13.64
C THR A 75 17.62 6.70 13.52
N VAL A 76 18.85 6.99 13.11
CA VAL A 76 19.34 8.38 13.05
C VAL A 76 18.82 9.12 11.82
N ASP A 77 18.37 8.39 10.79
CA ASP A 77 18.15 9.00 9.48
C ASP A 77 16.88 9.85 9.37
N TYR A 78 15.74 9.35 9.86
CA TYR A 78 14.50 10.12 9.81
C TYR A 78 14.51 11.29 10.79
N ILE A 79 15.05 11.10 12.00
CA ILE A 79 15.03 12.17 13.01
C ILE A 79 16.00 13.29 12.64
N HIS A 80 17.20 12.99 12.12
CA HIS A 80 18.08 14.06 11.62
C HIS A 80 17.56 14.70 10.35
N GLN A 81 16.96 13.96 9.41
CA GLN A 81 16.36 14.59 8.22
C GLN A 81 15.16 15.46 8.58
N LEU A 82 14.30 15.01 9.51
CA LEU A 82 13.18 15.78 10.01
C LEU A 82 13.67 17.00 10.80
N ALA A 83 14.69 16.85 11.64
CA ALA A 83 15.30 17.94 12.40
C ALA A 83 16.02 18.94 11.50
N SER A 84 16.78 18.49 10.48
CA SER A 84 17.43 19.35 9.49
C SER A 84 16.41 20.03 8.57
N PHE A 85 15.32 19.37 8.23
CA PHE A 85 14.19 19.96 7.51
C PHE A 85 13.48 21.01 8.36
N LEU A 86 13.18 20.71 9.62
CA LEU A 86 12.64 21.66 10.59
C LEU A 86 13.60 22.85 10.80
N HIS A 87 14.90 22.61 10.95
CA HIS A 87 15.92 23.65 11.01
C HIS A 87 15.91 24.53 9.75
N ALA A 88 15.92 23.95 8.55
CA ALA A 88 15.92 24.70 7.30
C ALA A 88 14.61 25.48 7.05
N CYS A 89 13.48 24.98 7.57
CA CYS A 89 12.20 25.69 7.59
C CYS A 89 12.21 26.85 8.60
N LEU A 90 12.86 26.67 9.74
CA LEU A 90 12.92 27.63 10.84
C LEU A 90 14.00 28.70 10.64
N ASP A 91 15.13 28.42 9.97
CA ASP A 91 16.21 29.38 9.66
C ASP A 91 15.74 30.54 8.77
N ARG A 92 14.68 30.32 7.98
CA ARG A 92 14.03 31.38 7.19
C ARG A 92 13.17 32.32 8.05
N GLN A 93 13.02 32.01 9.35
CA GLN A 93 12.26 32.75 10.36
C GLN A 93 12.98 32.65 11.73
N PRO A 94 14.10 33.39 11.94
CA PRO A 94 15.00 33.21 13.09
C PRO A 94 14.32 33.32 14.47
N GLN A 95 13.27 34.13 14.55
CA GLN A 95 12.49 34.35 15.76
C GLN A 95 11.63 33.12 16.14
N LEU A 96 11.16 32.37 15.14
CA LEU A 96 10.40 31.14 15.33
C LEU A 96 11.34 29.97 15.64
N HIS A 97 12.52 29.95 15.02
CA HIS A 97 13.57 28.95 15.27
C HIS A 97 13.96 28.87 16.75
N ASN A 98 14.36 30.01 17.31
CA ASN A 98 14.81 30.08 18.70
C ASN A 98 13.71 29.66 19.68
N LYS A 99 12.45 29.99 19.35
CA LYS A 99 11.28 29.70 20.18
C LYS A 99 10.88 28.23 20.13
N VAL A 100 10.89 27.60 18.96
CA VAL A 100 10.64 26.16 18.80
C VAL A 100 11.76 25.34 19.46
N MET A 101 13.02 25.73 19.29
CA MET A 101 14.14 25.03 19.91
C MET A 101 14.18 25.16 21.43
N SER A 102 13.78 26.30 21.99
CA SER A 102 13.64 26.43 23.45
C SER A 102 12.55 25.51 24.01
N TYR A 103 11.49 25.20 23.25
CA TYR A 103 10.42 24.32 23.69
C TYR A 103 10.74 22.83 23.50
N LEU A 104 11.53 22.46 22.49
CA LEU A 104 11.98 21.09 22.26
C LEU A 104 13.05 20.62 23.27
N GLN A 105 13.68 21.54 23.99
CA GLN A 105 14.64 21.27 25.06
C GLN A 105 13.97 21.06 26.43
N GLU A 106 12.66 21.33 26.56
CA GLU A 106 11.92 21.09 27.80
C GLU A 106 11.42 19.62 27.88
N PRO A 107 11.35 19.02 29.08
CA PRO A 107 10.75 17.70 29.25
C PRO A 107 9.28 17.70 28.80
N VAL A 108 8.84 16.62 28.16
CA VAL A 108 7.51 16.43 27.53
C VAL A 108 6.32 16.70 28.48
N SER A 109 6.56 16.75 29.79
CA SER A 109 5.59 17.13 30.82
C SER A 109 5.35 18.65 30.94
N SER A 110 6.03 19.49 30.17
CA SER A 110 5.86 20.95 30.21
C SER A 110 4.59 21.39 29.47
N LYS A 111 3.89 22.38 30.04
CA LYS A 111 2.70 23.00 29.44
C LYS A 111 3.00 23.59 28.05
N HIS A 112 4.22 24.05 27.81
CA HIS A 112 4.62 24.64 26.53
C HIS A 112 4.90 23.59 25.46
N ALA A 113 5.49 22.44 25.81
CA ALA A 113 5.63 21.31 24.89
C ALA A 113 4.26 20.74 24.48
N ALA A 114 3.32 20.66 25.43
CA ALA A 114 1.93 20.29 25.14
C ALA A 114 1.25 21.30 24.20
N THR A 115 1.39 22.61 24.46
CA THR A 115 0.87 23.66 23.57
C THR A 115 1.53 23.63 22.19
N LEU A 116 2.83 23.35 22.08
CA LEU A 116 3.52 23.23 20.80
C LEU A 116 3.00 22.02 20.00
N LEU A 117 2.84 20.87 20.65
CA LEU A 117 2.25 19.67 20.04
C LEU A 117 0.80 19.92 19.62
N GLU A 118 0.02 20.63 20.44
CA GLU A 118 -1.35 21.02 20.12
C GLU A 118 -1.40 21.96 18.91
N VAL A 119 -0.51 22.96 18.85
CA VAL A 119 -0.41 23.89 17.70
C VAL A 119 0.03 23.14 16.44
N ILE A 120 1.01 22.23 16.53
CA ILE A 120 1.44 21.40 15.40
C ILE A 120 0.30 20.49 14.94
N ALA A 121 -0.36 19.80 15.88
CA ALA A 121 -1.48 18.91 15.59
C ALA A 121 -2.65 19.67 14.96
N LYS A 122 -3.00 20.85 15.50
CA LYS A 122 -4.08 21.70 15.00
C LYS A 122 -3.80 22.24 13.59
N ASN A 123 -2.61 22.78 13.35
CA ASN A 123 -2.22 23.24 12.00
C ASN A 123 -2.19 22.08 10.99
N THR A 124 -1.81 20.88 11.44
CA THR A 124 -1.85 19.67 10.60
C THR A 124 -3.29 19.26 10.30
N TYR A 125 -4.18 19.27 11.30
CA TYR A 125 -5.60 18.94 11.14
C TYR A 125 -6.34 19.92 10.23
N ASP A 126 -6.08 21.22 10.40
CA ASP A 126 -6.69 22.28 9.58
C ASP A 126 -6.28 22.12 8.10
N SER A 127 -5.02 21.81 7.81
CA SER A 127 -4.56 21.51 6.45
C SER A 127 -5.14 20.20 5.91
N ILE A 128 -5.21 19.13 6.72
CA ILE A 128 -5.85 17.87 6.34
C ILE A 128 -7.30 18.12 5.93
N ALA A 129 -8.06 18.94 6.68
CA ALA A 129 -9.45 19.23 6.40
C ALA A 129 -9.65 20.01 5.08
N GLN A 130 -8.67 20.82 4.66
CA GLN A 130 -8.73 21.51 3.37
C GLN A 130 -8.59 20.53 2.19
N THR A 131 -9.65 20.40 1.40
CA THR A 131 -9.67 19.57 0.19
C THR A 131 -9.31 20.35 -1.08
N SER A 132 -9.80 21.59 -1.21
CA SER A 132 -9.69 22.37 -2.44
C SER A 132 -8.31 23.00 -2.60
N LYS A 133 -7.85 23.08 -3.86
CA LYS A 133 -6.64 23.80 -4.25
C LYS A 133 -6.67 25.28 -3.87
N ASP A 134 -7.84 25.89 -3.83
CA ASP A 134 -7.98 27.30 -3.47
C ASP A 134 -7.68 27.54 -1.98
N ASN A 135 -7.98 26.55 -1.12
CA ASN A 135 -7.80 26.64 0.32
C ASN A 135 -6.44 26.12 0.81
N ASP A 136 -5.77 25.27 0.04
CA ASP A 136 -4.43 24.75 0.37
C ASP A 136 -3.55 24.66 -0.89
N PRO A 137 -3.18 25.79 -1.51
CA PRO A 137 -2.44 25.81 -2.77
C PRO A 137 -1.02 25.20 -2.65
N GLU A 138 -0.38 25.29 -1.48
CA GLU A 138 0.96 24.74 -1.27
C GLU A 138 0.95 23.22 -1.36
N TRP A 139 -0.10 22.55 -0.86
CA TRP A 139 -0.25 21.12 -1.06
C TRP A 139 -0.18 20.76 -2.55
N PHE A 140 -0.82 21.50 -3.46
CA PHE A 140 -0.89 21.20 -4.91
C PHE A 140 0.34 21.58 -5.72
N LYS A 141 1.35 22.20 -5.12
CA LYS A 141 2.55 22.63 -5.83
C LYS A 141 3.29 21.47 -6.50
N GLY A 142 3.66 21.67 -7.77
CA GLY A 142 4.30 20.67 -8.61
C GLY A 142 3.35 19.65 -9.25
N LEU A 143 2.02 19.80 -9.08
CA LEU A 143 1.04 19.00 -9.78
C LEU A 143 0.49 19.69 -11.04
N ASP A 144 -0.07 18.87 -11.93
CA ASP A 144 -0.86 19.32 -13.08
C ASP A 144 -2.01 20.26 -12.64
N THR A 145 -2.24 21.31 -13.42
CA THR A 145 -3.22 22.37 -13.14
C THR A 145 -4.68 21.88 -13.18
N ARG A 146 -4.93 20.72 -13.79
CA ARG A 146 -6.25 20.07 -13.85
C ARG A 146 -6.79 19.67 -12.49
N PHE A 147 -5.91 19.40 -11.52
CA PHE A 147 -6.33 18.91 -10.21
C PHE A 147 -6.87 20.05 -9.33
N LYS A 148 -8.10 19.88 -8.85
CA LYS A 148 -8.82 20.85 -8.01
C LYS A 148 -8.95 20.43 -6.55
N THR A 149 -8.90 19.12 -6.26
CA THR A 149 -9.02 18.59 -4.90
C THR A 149 -7.94 17.56 -4.59
N LYS A 150 -7.59 17.41 -3.30
CA LYS A 150 -6.60 16.41 -2.85
C LYS A 150 -7.05 15.00 -3.21
N GLU A 151 -8.34 14.70 -3.05
CA GLU A 151 -8.97 13.43 -3.37
C GLU A 151 -8.85 13.10 -4.86
N ALA A 152 -9.01 14.07 -5.76
CA ALA A 152 -8.83 13.85 -7.20
C ALA A 152 -7.38 13.45 -7.55
N VAL A 153 -6.40 14.04 -6.86
CA VAL A 153 -4.97 13.68 -7.01
C VAL A 153 -4.72 12.28 -6.48
N MET A 154 -5.24 11.96 -5.30
CA MET A 154 -5.04 10.66 -4.68
C MET A 154 -5.73 9.53 -5.45
N ARG A 155 -6.94 9.76 -5.96
CA ARG A 155 -7.62 8.87 -6.93
C ARG A 155 -6.76 8.63 -8.15
N ASN A 156 -6.29 9.69 -8.81
CA ASN A 156 -5.41 9.55 -9.96
C ASN A 156 -4.13 8.75 -9.61
N SER A 157 -3.55 8.95 -8.43
CA SER A 157 -2.39 8.18 -7.97
C SER A 157 -2.70 6.68 -7.88
N ALA A 158 -3.85 6.27 -7.36
CA ALA A 158 -4.27 4.87 -7.34
C ALA A 158 -4.49 4.33 -8.76
N GLU A 159 -5.20 5.08 -9.60
CA GLU A 159 -5.46 4.71 -11.00
C GLU A 159 -4.16 4.51 -11.79
N THR A 160 -3.20 5.42 -11.65
CA THR A 160 -1.91 5.34 -12.35
C THR A 160 -1.16 4.05 -11.99
N ARG A 161 -1.21 3.60 -10.72
CA ARG A 161 -0.59 2.32 -10.32
C ARG A 161 -1.27 1.14 -11.01
N MET A 162 -2.60 1.10 -11.02
CA MET A 162 -3.34 0.03 -11.71
C MET A 162 -3.11 0.03 -13.23
N ARG A 163 -3.09 1.21 -13.85
CA ARG A 163 -2.78 1.37 -15.28
C ARG A 163 -1.36 0.90 -15.60
N SER A 164 -0.39 1.19 -14.75
CA SER A 164 0.99 0.70 -14.91
C SER A 164 1.07 -0.83 -14.84
N TYR A 165 0.31 -1.46 -13.93
CA TYR A 165 0.23 -2.92 -13.88
C TYR A 165 -0.40 -3.52 -15.14
N LEU A 166 -1.47 -2.89 -15.65
CA LEU A 166 -2.08 -3.31 -16.91
C LEU A 166 -1.10 -3.15 -18.08
N GLN A 167 -0.46 -1.99 -18.24
CA GLN A 167 0.51 -1.72 -19.31
C GLN A 167 1.68 -2.71 -19.29
N HIS A 168 2.19 -3.04 -18.09
CA HIS A 168 3.22 -4.05 -17.96
C HIS A 168 2.71 -5.44 -18.38
N THR A 169 1.49 -5.80 -17.98
CA THR A 169 0.86 -7.07 -18.37
C THR A 169 0.64 -7.15 -19.89
N GLU A 170 0.23 -6.04 -20.51
CA GLU A 170 0.12 -5.93 -21.97
C GLU A 170 1.47 -6.14 -22.65
N GLY A 171 2.52 -5.48 -22.17
CA GLY A 171 3.87 -5.60 -22.73
C GLY A 171 4.42 -7.04 -22.69
N GLU A 172 4.08 -7.79 -21.65
CA GLU A 172 4.54 -9.18 -21.48
C GLU A 172 3.69 -10.21 -22.23
N LEU A 173 2.37 -9.99 -22.35
CA LEU A 173 1.43 -10.93 -22.98
C LEU A 173 1.29 -10.71 -24.49
N LEU A 174 1.34 -9.46 -24.97
CA LEU A 174 1.03 -9.13 -26.36
C LEU A 174 2.29 -9.17 -27.24
N ALA A 175 2.49 -10.27 -27.96
CA ALA A 175 3.47 -10.32 -29.04
C ALA A 175 3.01 -9.47 -30.25
N LYS A 176 3.95 -8.94 -31.03
CA LYS A 176 3.70 -7.98 -32.12
C LYS A 176 2.68 -8.46 -33.18
N ASN A 177 2.58 -9.77 -33.42
CA ASN A 177 1.80 -10.34 -34.52
C ASN A 177 0.68 -11.30 -34.05
N LEU A 178 0.08 -11.06 -32.89
CA LEU A 178 -1.03 -11.89 -32.43
C LEU A 178 -2.31 -11.65 -33.25
N PRO A 179 -3.07 -12.70 -33.62
CA PRO A 179 -4.41 -12.56 -34.20
C PRO A 179 -5.33 -11.73 -33.28
N PRO A 180 -6.29 -10.96 -33.84
CA PRO A 180 -7.26 -10.18 -33.05
C PRO A 180 -7.94 -10.99 -31.94
N ASP A 181 -8.38 -12.21 -32.25
CA ASP A 181 -9.12 -13.08 -31.32
C ASP A 181 -8.22 -14.02 -30.49
N SER A 182 -6.91 -13.73 -30.44
CA SER A 182 -5.99 -14.53 -29.62
C SER A 182 -6.40 -14.51 -28.14
N PRO A 183 -6.25 -15.64 -27.42
CA PRO A 183 -6.55 -15.72 -25.99
C PRO A 183 -5.89 -14.61 -25.16
N GLN A 184 -4.68 -14.19 -25.55
CA GLN A 184 -3.93 -13.10 -24.91
C GLN A 184 -4.61 -11.73 -25.10
N LYS A 185 -5.06 -11.40 -26.31
CA LYS A 185 -5.81 -10.16 -26.54
C LYS A 185 -7.14 -10.16 -25.79
N ASN A 186 -7.85 -11.29 -25.81
CA ASN A 186 -9.11 -11.45 -25.07
C ASN A 186 -8.91 -11.28 -23.55
N ALA A 187 -7.82 -11.82 -22.99
CA ALA A 187 -7.46 -11.62 -21.59
C ALA A 187 -7.22 -10.13 -21.24
N ILE A 188 -6.48 -9.41 -22.08
CA ILE A 188 -6.24 -7.97 -21.89
C ILE A 188 -7.55 -7.16 -22.00
N LEU A 189 -8.43 -7.48 -22.96
CA LEU A 189 -9.73 -6.83 -23.08
C LEU A 189 -10.59 -7.06 -21.84
N PHE A 190 -10.63 -8.29 -21.33
CA PHE A 190 -11.30 -8.63 -20.08
C PHE A 190 -10.76 -7.80 -18.90
N PHE A 191 -9.44 -7.69 -18.74
CA PHE A 191 -8.83 -6.88 -17.68
C PHE A 191 -9.15 -5.39 -17.82
N LYS A 192 -9.09 -4.84 -19.05
CA LYS A 192 -9.47 -3.45 -19.34
C LYS A 192 -10.91 -3.15 -18.95
N GLU A 193 -11.83 -4.03 -19.33
CA GLU A 193 -13.25 -3.86 -19.04
C GLU A 193 -13.52 -3.88 -17.53
N LYS A 194 -12.95 -4.86 -16.81
CA LYS A 194 -13.06 -4.95 -15.35
C LYS A 194 -12.42 -3.75 -14.63
N LEU A 195 -11.25 -3.30 -15.06
CA LEU A 195 -10.61 -2.10 -14.50
C LEU A 195 -11.44 -0.85 -14.80
N HIS A 196 -12.00 -0.71 -16.00
CA HIS A 196 -12.87 0.42 -16.34
C HIS A 196 -14.13 0.44 -15.45
N LYS A 197 -14.78 -0.71 -15.28
CA LYS A 197 -15.96 -0.88 -14.40
C LYS A 197 -15.65 -0.54 -12.94
N SER A 198 -14.45 -0.86 -12.46
CA SER A 198 -13.99 -0.52 -11.10
C SER A 198 -13.31 0.85 -10.98
N LYS A 199 -13.34 1.68 -12.03
CA LYS A 199 -12.64 2.98 -12.09
C LYS A 199 -11.16 2.85 -11.71
N TYR A 200 -10.50 1.79 -12.16
CA TYR A 200 -9.11 1.47 -11.89
C TYR A 200 -8.78 1.49 -10.39
N ASN A 201 -9.73 1.08 -9.55
CA ASN A 201 -9.60 1.08 -8.10
C ASN A 201 -9.20 2.44 -7.50
N ALA A 202 -9.62 3.55 -8.14
CA ALA A 202 -9.32 4.91 -7.72
C ALA A 202 -9.64 5.17 -6.25
N SER A 203 -10.73 4.57 -5.74
CA SER A 203 -11.21 4.73 -4.37
C SER A 203 -10.22 4.24 -3.31
N TYR A 204 -9.24 3.40 -3.64
CA TYR A 204 -8.28 2.88 -2.67
C TYR A 204 -7.57 4.00 -1.92
N PHE A 205 -7.29 5.11 -2.59
CA PHE A 205 -6.63 6.26 -1.99
C PHE A 205 -7.57 7.43 -1.77
N ASP A 206 -8.89 7.28 -1.92
CA ASP A 206 -9.85 8.36 -1.73
C ASP A 206 -10.48 8.31 -0.34
N ARG A 207 -10.03 9.18 0.57
CA ARG A 207 -10.63 9.29 1.92
C ARG A 207 -12.11 9.68 1.89
N SER A 208 -12.60 10.30 0.81
CA SER A 208 -14.02 10.67 0.64
C SER A 208 -14.88 9.57 0.05
N ALA A 209 -14.32 8.39 -0.25
CA ALA A 209 -15.09 7.24 -0.70
C ALA A 209 -16.18 6.89 0.33
N VAL A 210 -17.42 6.77 -0.14
CA VAL A 210 -18.61 6.58 0.70
C VAL A 210 -18.55 5.27 1.49
N LEU A 211 -18.07 4.20 0.84
CA LEU A 211 -17.91 2.90 1.48
C LEU A 211 -16.50 2.80 2.05
N GLU A 212 -16.41 2.65 3.36
CA GLU A 212 -15.13 2.48 4.05
C GLU A 212 -14.35 1.26 3.54
N THR A 213 -15.06 0.22 3.08
CA THR A 213 -14.47 -0.97 2.48
C THR A 213 -13.80 -0.70 1.12
N GLU A 214 -14.07 0.43 0.47
CA GLU A 214 -13.47 0.80 -0.82
C GLU A 214 -12.15 1.57 -0.68
N ARG A 215 -11.95 2.29 0.43
CA ARG A 215 -10.70 3.02 0.71
C ARG A 215 -9.75 2.21 1.59
N LEU A 216 -8.45 2.54 1.51
CA LEU A 216 -7.38 1.93 2.31
C LEU A 216 -6.88 2.84 3.44
N CYS A 217 -7.44 4.04 3.54
CA CYS A 217 -7.19 4.97 4.63
C CYS A 217 -8.41 5.11 5.54
N ASP A 218 -8.18 5.68 6.72
CA ASP A 218 -9.26 6.15 7.58
C ASP A 218 -10.02 7.35 6.98
N SER A 219 -11.00 7.88 7.71
CA SER A 219 -11.78 9.06 7.28
C SER A 219 -10.97 10.34 7.15
N GLN A 220 -9.79 10.42 7.77
CA GLN A 220 -8.89 11.57 7.70
C GLN A 220 -7.88 11.45 6.55
N GLY A 221 -7.75 10.26 5.96
CA GLY A 221 -6.78 9.96 4.92
C GLY A 221 -5.46 9.39 5.44
N THR A 222 -5.42 8.88 6.66
CA THR A 222 -4.26 8.18 7.21
C THR A 222 -4.21 6.75 6.68
N PHE A 223 -3.08 6.38 6.08
CA PHE A 223 -2.77 5.03 5.62
C PHE A 223 -1.83 4.36 6.60
N GLU A 224 -2.07 3.08 6.85
CA GLU A 224 -1.19 2.22 7.65
C GLU A 224 -0.48 1.22 6.74
N CYS A 225 0.77 0.93 7.05
CA CYS A 225 1.51 -0.12 6.35
C CYS A 225 0.96 -1.48 6.74
N GLU A 226 0.69 -2.32 5.75
CA GLU A 226 0.21 -3.68 5.98
C GLU A 226 1.35 -4.67 6.25
N GLY A 227 2.60 -4.22 6.16
CA GLY A 227 3.81 -5.01 6.41
C GLY A 227 4.24 -5.88 5.23
N PRO A 228 5.42 -6.53 5.34
CA PRO A 228 5.99 -7.31 4.24
C PRO A 228 5.06 -8.44 3.79
N TYR A 229 5.27 -8.94 2.57
CA TYR A 229 4.39 -9.95 1.94
C TYR A 229 4.16 -11.20 2.81
N ASN A 230 5.19 -11.61 3.54
CA ASN A 230 5.22 -12.81 4.37
C ASN A 230 4.75 -12.59 5.81
N GLN A 231 4.32 -11.38 6.17
CA GLN A 231 3.79 -11.08 7.50
C GLN A 231 2.34 -10.63 7.43
N PRO A 232 1.53 -10.91 8.47
CA PRO A 232 0.13 -10.50 8.50
C PRO A 232 -0.04 -8.99 8.74
N LYS A 233 0.94 -8.34 9.38
CA LYS A 233 0.92 -6.91 9.72
C LYS A 233 2.32 -6.30 9.63
N CYS A 234 2.40 -4.98 9.65
CA CYS A 234 3.68 -4.28 9.73
C CYS A 234 4.31 -4.47 11.13
N PRO A 235 5.58 -4.90 11.23
CA PRO A 235 6.27 -5.01 12.52
C PRO A 235 6.72 -3.65 13.05
N GLY A 236 6.85 -2.64 12.17
CA GLY A 236 7.10 -1.26 12.55
C GLY A 236 5.81 -0.44 12.68
N ILE A 237 5.91 0.77 13.23
CA ILE A 237 4.81 1.73 13.29
C ILE A 237 4.95 2.66 12.08
N HIS A 238 4.53 2.18 10.91
CA HIS A 238 4.54 2.96 9.67
C HIS A 238 3.12 3.41 9.32
N TYR A 239 2.88 4.71 9.41
CA TYR A 239 1.66 5.35 8.95
C TYR A 239 2.00 6.65 8.23
N ILE A 240 1.08 7.13 7.40
CA ILE A 240 1.24 8.39 6.68
C ILE A 240 -0.12 8.97 6.30
N ASN A 241 -0.26 10.29 6.38
CA ASN A 241 -1.42 10.98 5.82
C ASN A 241 -0.96 11.87 4.66
N PRO A 242 -1.06 11.40 3.39
CA PRO A 242 -0.66 12.19 2.22
C PRO A 242 -1.52 13.44 2.00
N TYR A 243 -2.67 13.56 2.67
CA TYR A 243 -3.50 14.75 2.61
C TYR A 243 -2.99 15.89 3.51
N ALA A 244 -2.08 15.60 4.43
CA ALA A 244 -1.61 16.56 5.43
C ALA A 244 -0.63 17.61 4.89
N SER A 245 0.19 17.25 3.91
CA SER A 245 1.16 18.18 3.32
C SER A 245 1.63 17.72 1.95
N ARG A 246 2.25 18.65 1.21
CA ARG A 246 2.94 18.35 -0.05
C ARG A 246 4.02 17.28 0.15
N GLU A 247 4.79 17.38 1.23
CA GLU A 247 5.90 16.49 1.55
C GLU A 247 5.37 15.09 1.86
N ALA A 248 4.30 14.98 2.67
CA ALA A 248 3.65 13.71 2.95
C ALA A 248 3.12 13.04 1.67
N ARG A 249 2.51 13.82 0.76
CA ARG A 249 2.11 13.32 -0.56
C ARG A 249 3.29 12.80 -1.38
N ILE A 250 4.41 13.52 -1.39
CA ILE A 250 5.62 13.09 -2.11
C ILE A 250 6.17 11.80 -1.50
N VAL A 251 6.27 11.71 -0.17
CA VAL A 251 6.71 10.49 0.51
C VAL A 251 5.78 9.32 0.21
N PHE A 252 4.47 9.53 0.15
CA PHE A 252 3.51 8.49 -0.21
C PHE A 252 3.72 7.91 -1.62
N SER A 253 4.38 8.64 -2.53
CA SER A 253 4.76 8.10 -3.84
C SER A 253 5.77 6.94 -3.75
N THR A 254 6.52 6.85 -2.65
CA THR A 254 7.47 5.76 -2.39
C THR A 254 6.81 4.52 -1.76
N TRP A 255 5.58 4.67 -1.25
CA TRP A 255 4.78 3.53 -0.77
C TRP A 255 4.31 2.68 -1.95
N ASN A 256 4.35 1.37 -1.81
CA ASN A 256 4.09 0.45 -2.91
C ASN A 256 2.82 -0.34 -2.69
N PHE A 257 2.13 -0.66 -3.79
CA PHE A 257 1.26 -1.84 -3.83
C PHE A 257 2.15 -3.03 -4.16
N ASP A 258 2.51 -3.79 -3.13
CA ASP A 258 3.34 -4.98 -3.25
C ASP A 258 2.45 -6.21 -3.51
N HIS A 259 2.81 -6.98 -4.54
CA HIS A 259 2.11 -8.19 -4.93
C HIS A 259 2.61 -9.35 -4.07
N VAL A 260 1.75 -9.94 -3.22
CA VAL A 260 2.16 -11.05 -2.34
C VAL A 260 2.66 -12.25 -3.16
N ILE A 261 1.89 -12.66 -4.17
CA ILE A 261 2.36 -13.50 -5.27
C ILE A 261 2.89 -12.55 -6.36
N GLU A 262 4.17 -12.62 -6.67
CA GLU A 262 4.82 -11.63 -7.54
C GLU A 262 4.25 -11.61 -8.96
N LYS A 263 3.89 -10.41 -9.42
CA LYS A 263 3.36 -10.17 -10.77
C LYS A 263 4.27 -10.70 -11.88
N SER A 264 5.51 -10.21 -11.93
CA SER A 264 6.43 -10.48 -13.05
C SER A 264 7.16 -11.81 -12.93
N ARG A 265 7.32 -12.35 -11.71
CA ARG A 265 8.03 -13.62 -11.47
C ARG A 265 7.10 -14.85 -11.45
N SER A 266 5.80 -14.68 -11.19
CA SER A 266 4.84 -15.80 -11.13
C SER A 266 3.53 -15.50 -11.86
N ILE A 267 2.82 -14.41 -11.58
CA ILE A 267 1.45 -14.26 -12.12
C ILE A 267 1.42 -14.20 -13.66
N ILE A 268 2.23 -13.32 -14.25
CA ILE A 268 2.26 -13.10 -15.70
C ILE A 268 2.85 -14.31 -16.45
N PRO A 269 3.99 -14.91 -16.03
CA PRO A 269 4.50 -16.13 -16.68
C PRO A 269 3.48 -17.28 -16.67
N GLU A 270 2.82 -17.53 -15.54
CA GLU A 270 1.80 -18.58 -15.41
C GLU A 270 0.58 -18.30 -16.31
N LEU A 271 0.12 -17.04 -16.34
CA LEU A 271 -0.97 -16.62 -17.23
C LEU A 271 -0.59 -16.82 -18.71
N LYS A 272 0.62 -16.40 -19.09
CA LYS A 272 1.14 -16.51 -20.46
C LYS A 272 1.24 -17.97 -20.90
N ALA A 273 1.74 -18.84 -20.03
CA ALA A 273 1.79 -20.28 -20.27
C ALA A 273 0.38 -20.86 -20.43
N ALA A 274 -0.55 -20.52 -19.54
CA ALA A 274 -1.93 -21.02 -19.58
C ALA A 274 -2.68 -20.60 -20.86
N LEU A 275 -2.52 -19.35 -21.30
CA LEU A 275 -3.13 -18.80 -22.52
C LEU A 275 -2.50 -19.32 -23.81
N SER A 276 -1.29 -19.86 -23.75
CA SER A 276 -0.60 -20.47 -24.90
C SER A 276 -0.79 -22.00 -24.95
N GLY A 277 -1.39 -22.59 -23.93
CA GLY A 277 -1.65 -24.03 -23.85
C GLY A 277 -2.97 -24.45 -24.49
N GLN A 278 -3.18 -25.77 -24.57
CA GLN A 278 -4.40 -26.38 -25.13
C GLN A 278 -5.70 -25.98 -24.40
N ARG A 279 -5.58 -25.56 -23.14
CA ARG A 279 -6.70 -25.18 -22.27
C ARG A 279 -6.96 -23.66 -22.23
N ALA A 280 -6.44 -22.89 -23.18
CA ALA A 280 -6.51 -21.43 -23.19
C ALA A 280 -7.92 -20.85 -23.02
N SER A 281 -8.94 -21.49 -23.60
CA SER A 281 -10.35 -21.08 -23.47
C SER A 281 -10.94 -21.26 -22.07
N SER A 282 -10.34 -22.14 -21.26
CA SER A 282 -10.77 -22.44 -19.88
C SER A 282 -9.96 -21.69 -18.82
N VAL A 283 -9.07 -20.78 -19.21
CA VAL A 283 -8.28 -20.01 -18.24
C VAL A 283 -9.19 -19.13 -17.38
N ASN A 284 -9.01 -19.21 -16.06
CA ASN A 284 -9.78 -18.45 -15.10
C ASN A 284 -9.27 -17.00 -15.03
N LEU A 285 -9.63 -16.17 -16.01
CA LEU A 285 -9.25 -14.77 -16.04
C LEU A 285 -9.66 -13.98 -14.78
N PRO A 286 -10.83 -14.21 -14.15
CA PRO A 286 -11.15 -13.60 -12.86
C PRO A 286 -10.10 -13.85 -11.77
N TYR A 287 -9.54 -15.06 -11.69
CA TYR A 287 -8.48 -15.37 -10.72
C TYR A 287 -7.23 -14.51 -10.95
N PHE A 288 -6.76 -14.42 -12.19
CA PHE A 288 -5.60 -13.59 -12.54
C PHE A 288 -5.89 -12.09 -12.35
N TYR A 289 -7.12 -11.64 -12.61
CA TYR A 289 -7.52 -10.27 -12.33
C TYR A 289 -7.39 -9.92 -10.85
N ASP A 290 -7.90 -10.79 -9.96
CA ASP A 290 -7.81 -10.62 -8.51
C ASP A 290 -6.34 -10.53 -8.07
N LEU A 291 -5.48 -11.40 -8.61
CA LEU A 291 -4.06 -11.40 -8.31
C LEU A 291 -3.31 -10.15 -8.79
N LEU A 292 -3.69 -9.61 -9.94
CA LEU A 292 -2.98 -8.50 -10.57
C LEU A 292 -3.41 -7.13 -10.01
N PHE A 293 -4.70 -6.97 -9.69
CA PHE A 293 -5.30 -5.65 -9.51
C PHE A 293 -6.06 -5.46 -8.20
N LEU A 294 -6.40 -6.52 -7.47
CA LEU A 294 -7.18 -6.38 -6.25
C LEU A 294 -6.31 -6.40 -4.99
N HIS A 295 -6.67 -5.53 -4.06
CA HIS A 295 -6.10 -5.46 -2.73
C HIS A 295 -6.61 -6.59 -1.81
N LYS A 296 -5.75 -7.05 -0.90
CA LYS A 296 -5.98 -8.22 -0.02
C LYS A 296 -6.97 -7.99 1.13
N ASN A 297 -7.48 -6.78 1.34
CA ASN A 297 -8.18 -6.38 2.56
C ASN A 297 -9.30 -7.38 2.98
N PRO A 298 -9.23 -7.97 4.18
CA PRO A 298 -10.27 -8.86 4.71
C PRO A 298 -11.61 -8.17 5.00
N SER A 299 -11.67 -6.84 5.16
CA SER A 299 -12.94 -6.10 5.27
C SER A 299 -13.76 -6.11 3.96
N ARG A 300 -13.15 -6.57 2.86
CA ARG A 300 -13.85 -6.89 1.61
C ARG A 300 -14.32 -8.33 1.52
N ALA A 301 -14.21 -9.14 2.58
CA ALA A 301 -14.58 -10.56 2.58
C ALA A 301 -16.06 -10.86 2.23
N ALA A 302 -16.95 -9.86 2.26
CA ALA A 302 -18.29 -9.98 1.69
C ALA A 302 -18.25 -10.25 0.17
N LEU A 303 -17.24 -9.71 -0.52
CA LEU A 303 -16.77 -10.20 -1.82
C LEU A 303 -15.80 -11.35 -1.55
N LYS A 304 -16.11 -12.57 -2.00
CA LYS A 304 -15.20 -13.74 -1.97
C LYS A 304 -13.99 -13.57 -2.90
N THR A 305 -13.33 -12.40 -2.91
CA THR A 305 -12.19 -12.07 -3.78
C THR A 305 -10.89 -12.23 -3.01
N ASN A 306 -9.99 -13.06 -3.52
CA ASN A 306 -8.66 -13.28 -2.95
C ASN A 306 -7.68 -12.28 -3.56
N GLY A 307 -7.82 -11.00 -3.22
CA GLY A 307 -6.87 -9.98 -3.65
C GLY A 307 -5.44 -10.28 -3.18
N ASN A 308 -4.47 -9.67 -3.85
CA ASN A 308 -3.06 -10.02 -3.73
C ASN A 308 -2.14 -8.80 -3.48
N LEU A 309 -2.67 -7.58 -3.57
CA LEU A 309 -1.90 -6.37 -3.27
C LEU A 309 -1.92 -6.06 -1.77
N LYS A 310 -0.77 -5.65 -1.24
CA LYS A 310 -0.61 -4.99 0.06
C LYS A 310 -0.04 -3.59 -0.14
N LEU A 311 -0.56 -2.60 0.57
CA LEU A 311 0.00 -1.26 0.65
C LEU A 311 1.11 -1.24 1.72
N VAL A 312 2.34 -1.00 1.29
CA VAL A 312 3.52 -1.10 2.16
C VAL A 312 4.42 0.12 2.06
N HIS A 313 4.97 0.54 3.20
CA HIS A 313 6.10 1.45 3.26
C HIS A 313 7.31 0.84 2.53
N ILE A 314 8.20 1.67 1.97
CA ILE A 314 9.37 1.20 1.21
C ILE A 314 10.27 0.27 2.03
N ALA A 315 10.40 0.50 3.35
CA ALA A 315 11.18 -0.37 4.24
C ALA A 315 10.56 -1.77 4.43
N CYS A 316 9.25 -1.91 4.18
CA CYS A 316 8.54 -3.19 4.26
C CYS A 316 8.37 -3.86 2.88
N HIS A 317 8.79 -3.21 1.79
CA HIS A 317 8.74 -3.76 0.45
C HIS A 317 9.97 -4.66 0.22
N VAL A 318 9.79 -5.97 0.37
CA VAL A 318 10.86 -6.95 0.20
C VAL A 318 11.14 -7.15 -1.28
N LYS A 319 12.28 -6.66 -1.77
CA LYS A 319 12.65 -6.81 -3.20
C LYS A 319 13.18 -8.20 -3.58
N LYS A 320 13.49 -9.03 -2.59
CA LYS A 320 13.91 -10.42 -2.81
C LYS A 320 12.71 -11.25 -3.31
N PRO A 321 12.95 -12.35 -4.07
CA PRO A 321 11.86 -13.20 -4.55
C PRO A 321 10.92 -13.63 -3.43
N HIS A 322 9.62 -13.54 -3.70
CA HIS A 322 8.59 -14.05 -2.80
C HIS A 322 8.46 -15.56 -3.04
N GLU A 323 8.27 -16.31 -1.97
CA GLU A 323 8.12 -17.77 -2.05
C GLU A 323 6.69 -18.18 -2.49
N CYS A 324 5.75 -17.24 -2.52
CA CYS A 324 4.35 -17.49 -2.87
C CYS A 324 4.18 -17.69 -4.38
N LYS A 325 3.37 -18.68 -4.75
CA LYS A 325 3.07 -19.03 -6.16
C LYS A 325 1.57 -18.98 -6.46
N CYS A 326 1.24 -18.91 -7.74
CA CYS A 326 -0.12 -19.13 -8.23
C CYS A 326 -0.65 -20.51 -7.76
N LYS A 327 -1.93 -20.54 -7.39
CA LYS A 327 -2.65 -21.74 -6.99
C LYS A 327 -3.05 -22.53 -8.23
N SER A 328 -2.40 -23.66 -8.46
CA SER A 328 -2.57 -24.48 -9.67
C SER A 328 -4.03 -24.87 -9.92
N GLU A 329 -4.77 -25.15 -8.85
CA GLU A 329 -6.20 -25.51 -8.88
C GLU A 329 -7.12 -24.36 -9.31
N LYS A 330 -6.64 -23.11 -9.32
CA LYS A 330 -7.43 -21.93 -9.71
C LYS A 330 -7.09 -21.38 -11.10
N ILE A 331 -6.06 -21.92 -11.77
CA ILE A 331 -5.59 -21.41 -13.07
C ILE A 331 -6.65 -21.61 -14.16
N PHE A 332 -7.35 -22.74 -14.13
CA PHE A 332 -8.40 -23.06 -15.08
C PHE A 332 -9.75 -23.17 -14.37
N LEU A 333 -10.82 -22.90 -15.10
CA LEU A 333 -12.18 -23.23 -14.66
C LEU A 333 -12.36 -24.75 -14.77
N ASP A 334 -12.99 -25.35 -13.74
CA ASP A 334 -13.37 -26.75 -13.80
C ASP A 334 -14.38 -26.94 -14.94
N GLN A 335 -14.16 -27.96 -15.77
CA GLN A 335 -15.19 -28.40 -16.70
C GLN A 335 -16.28 -29.07 -15.85
N HIS A 336 -17.31 -28.32 -15.47
CA HIS A 336 -18.58 -28.96 -15.19
C HIS A 336 -18.96 -29.67 -16.49
N ASN A 337 -18.84 -31.00 -16.48
CA ASN A 337 -19.53 -31.83 -17.46
C ASN A 337 -21.02 -31.52 -17.29
N GLU A 338 -21.58 -30.67 -18.15
CA GLU A 338 -22.99 -30.73 -18.51
C GLU A 338 -23.21 -32.05 -19.26
N LYS A 339 -23.16 -33.16 -18.52
CA LYS A 339 -23.77 -34.42 -18.89
C LYS A 339 -24.77 -34.71 -17.79
N ASP A 340 -25.91 -34.04 -17.89
CA ASP A 340 -27.22 -34.51 -17.46
C ASP A 340 -28.27 -33.50 -17.97
N GLY A 341 -28.32 -33.37 -19.30
CA GLY A 341 -29.56 -32.96 -19.95
C GLY A 341 -30.46 -34.20 -20.01
N PRO A 342 -31.69 -34.19 -19.45
CA PRO A 342 -32.61 -35.29 -19.67
C PRO A 342 -32.99 -35.30 -21.16
N SER A 343 -32.68 -36.41 -21.83
CA SER A 343 -33.14 -36.65 -23.20
C SER A 343 -34.68 -36.72 -23.23
N PRO A 344 -35.32 -36.27 -24.33
CA PRO A 344 -36.77 -36.14 -24.39
C PRO A 344 -37.43 -37.52 -24.52
N GLN A 345 -38.19 -37.93 -23.52
CA GLN A 345 -39.09 -39.08 -23.62
C GLN A 345 -40.50 -38.63 -24.00
N GLN A 346 -40.99 -39.26 -25.06
CA GLN A 346 -42.26 -39.06 -25.73
C GLN A 346 -43.46 -39.44 -24.84
N ASP A 347 -44.57 -38.75 -25.13
CA ASP A 347 -45.91 -38.95 -24.58
C ASP A 347 -46.39 -40.40 -24.57
N THR A 348 -46.90 -40.86 -23.41
CA THR A 348 -48.08 -41.74 -23.33
C THR A 348 -48.84 -41.50 -22.02
N LYS A 349 -50.04 -40.88 -22.10
CA LYS A 349 -51.17 -41.07 -21.15
C LYS A 349 -51.81 -42.47 -21.41
N PRO A 350 -52.77 -43.03 -20.62
CA PRO A 350 -53.60 -42.45 -19.53
C PRO A 350 -53.87 -43.38 -18.31
N LYS A 351 -54.49 -42.86 -17.22
CA LYS A 351 -55.85 -43.25 -16.75
C LYS A 351 -56.22 -42.60 -15.41
N GLN A 352 -57.47 -42.14 -15.35
CA GLN A 352 -58.15 -41.51 -14.22
C GLN A 352 -58.49 -42.52 -13.12
N GLN A 353 -58.45 -42.11 -11.85
CA GLN A 353 -59.40 -42.60 -10.86
C GLN A 353 -59.71 -41.56 -9.78
N ARG A 354 -60.95 -41.69 -9.32
CA ARG A 354 -61.88 -40.71 -8.72
C ARG A 354 -61.77 -40.74 -7.20
N VAL A 355 -61.66 -39.59 -6.53
CA VAL A 355 -61.89 -39.49 -5.08
C VAL A 355 -62.91 -38.40 -4.76
N LYS A 356 -63.89 -38.79 -3.94
CA LYS A 356 -65.11 -38.07 -3.58
C LYS A 356 -64.87 -37.03 -2.48
N ARG A 357 -65.61 -35.93 -2.54
CA ARG A 357 -65.78 -34.90 -1.49
C ARG A 357 -66.88 -35.32 -0.50
N PRO A 358 -66.81 -34.82 0.74
CA PRO A 358 -67.99 -34.34 1.46
C PRO A 358 -67.92 -32.82 1.70
N GLN A 359 -69.08 -32.16 1.71
CA GLN A 359 -69.32 -30.77 2.15
C GLN A 359 -70.12 -30.78 3.48
N PRO A 360 -70.72 -29.66 3.97
CA PRO A 360 -70.10 -28.45 4.55
C PRO A 360 -70.74 -28.11 5.92
N ASN A 361 -70.24 -27.08 6.63
CA ASN A 361 -70.97 -26.25 7.62
C ASN A 361 -70.10 -24.99 7.82
N SER A 362 -70.46 -23.77 7.43
CA SER A 362 -71.62 -22.89 7.71
C SER A 362 -71.26 -21.79 8.71
N CYS A 363 -71.68 -20.57 8.33
CA CYS A 363 -71.98 -19.39 9.13
C CYS A 363 -70.86 -18.44 9.62
N THR A 364 -70.96 -17.20 9.09
CA THR A 364 -71.01 -15.88 9.76
C THR A 364 -69.80 -15.39 10.56
N SER A 365 -69.48 -14.11 10.70
CA SER A 365 -69.61 -12.84 9.97
C SER A 365 -69.01 -11.77 10.91
N GLN A 366 -68.61 -10.63 10.37
CA GLN A 366 -68.40 -9.32 11.03
C GLN A 366 -67.03 -8.99 11.68
N GLU A 367 -66.34 -8.09 10.97
CA GLU A 367 -65.96 -6.73 11.39
C GLU A 367 -65.48 -6.45 12.83
N GLY A 368 -64.34 -5.75 12.92
CA GLY A 368 -63.89 -5.11 14.16
C GLY A 368 -62.54 -4.40 14.05
N SER A 369 -62.57 -3.18 13.51
CA SER A 369 -61.49 -2.19 13.54
C SER A 369 -60.96 -1.92 14.95
N LYS A 370 -59.64 -1.70 15.11
CA LYS A 370 -59.08 -0.76 16.12
C LYS A 370 -57.59 -0.44 15.86
N LYS A 371 -57.36 0.84 15.55
CA LYS A 371 -56.08 1.55 15.70
C LYS A 371 -55.65 1.55 17.17
N LEU A 372 -54.34 1.52 17.43
CA LEU A 372 -53.77 2.18 18.61
C LEU A 372 -52.38 2.76 18.29
N HIS A 373 -52.29 4.09 18.36
CA HIS A 373 -51.07 4.84 18.59
C HIS A 373 -50.51 4.52 19.98
N ARG A 374 -49.17 4.51 20.13
CA ARG A 374 -48.47 5.34 21.14
C ARG A 374 -46.95 5.35 20.92
N SER A 375 -46.44 6.58 20.87
CA SER A 375 -45.05 6.99 21.08
C SER A 375 -44.66 6.82 22.56
N ILE A 376 -43.36 6.67 22.86
CA ILE A 376 -42.59 7.33 23.95
C ILE A 376 -41.16 6.76 24.03
N ASP A 377 -40.22 7.57 23.55
CA ASP A 377 -39.05 8.16 24.25
C ASP A 377 -38.22 7.38 25.30
N CYS A 378 -36.90 7.44 25.04
CA CYS A 378 -35.81 7.91 25.94
C CYS A 378 -35.29 7.00 27.08
N TRP A 379 -34.03 6.58 26.98
CA TRP A 379 -33.05 6.38 28.08
C TRP A 379 -31.65 6.66 27.51
N VAL A 380 -31.06 7.85 27.75
CA VAL A 380 -30.23 8.29 28.90
C VAL A 380 -28.72 8.15 28.64
N GLN A 381 -28.08 9.34 28.65
CA GLN A 381 -26.64 9.63 28.69
C GLN A 381 -26.02 9.36 30.08
N ASN A 382 -24.67 9.36 30.08
CA ASN A 382 -23.74 9.58 31.20
C ASN A 382 -23.59 8.40 32.19
N ASP A 383 -22.41 8.03 32.70
CA ASP A 383 -21.20 8.77 33.08
C ASP A 383 -19.96 7.84 32.96
N TYR A 384 -18.76 8.40 32.80
CA TYR A 384 -17.71 8.44 33.85
C TYR A 384 -16.36 8.98 33.31
N ARG A 385 -16.05 10.19 33.79
CA ARG A 385 -14.76 10.79 34.19
C ARG A 385 -13.49 10.58 33.37
#